data_AF-A0A195EYJ8-F1
#
_entry.id   AF-A0A195EYJ8-F1
#
_cell.length_a   1.000
_cell.length_b   1.000
_cell.length_c   1.000
_cell.angle_alpha   90.00
_cell.angle_beta   90.00
_cell.angle_gamma   90.00
#
_symmetry.space_group_name_H-M   'P 1'
#
loop_
_entity.id
_entity.type
_entity.pdbx_description
1 polymer ?
#
loop_
_entity_poly.entity_id
_entity_poly.type
_entity_poly.pdbx_seq_one_letter_code
_entity_poly.pdbx_strand_id
1 'polypeptide(L)'
;MKKNNEEHNNYYISVIRSAQEISQKCIGCICEAASGCNITVGCDGPVCGPFYITKQYWIDAGRPHINGGQSDNNNEDTFRSCAIDTYCAARTVENYMARFSRDCTGNGIINCDDYVRIHRFGASGCTNTLHSVYQDIYKLCIQTVGEH
;
A
#
# COMPACT_ATOMS: atom_id res chain seq x y z
N MET A 1 4.34 21.34 49.40
CA MET A 1 5.68 21.97 49.50
C MET A 1 6.65 21.18 48.63
N LYS A 2 7.26 21.85 47.63
CA LYS A 2 8.55 21.57 46.94
C LYS A 2 8.70 20.23 46.18
N LYS A 3 9.33 20.12 45.00
CA LYS A 3 9.82 21.01 43.93
C LYS A 3 10.23 20.08 42.75
N ASN A 4 10.31 20.66 41.56
CA ASN A 4 10.49 20.12 40.20
C ASN A 4 11.78 19.35 39.87
N ASN A 5 11.69 18.66 38.72
CA ASN A 5 12.65 18.43 37.62
C ASN A 5 13.91 17.58 37.84
N GLU A 6 14.11 16.59 36.96
CA GLU A 6 15.10 16.66 35.86
C GLU A 6 14.97 15.47 34.89
N GLU A 7 14.59 15.81 33.66
CA GLU A 7 15.12 15.32 32.38
C GLU A 7 15.66 13.88 32.29
N HIS A 8 14.82 12.91 31.93
CA HIS A 8 15.33 11.70 31.28
C HIS A 8 14.47 11.29 30.08
N ASN A 9 15.07 11.53 28.91
CA ASN A 9 15.09 10.63 27.76
C ASN A 9 14.25 11.00 26.52
N ASN A 10 14.49 12.21 26.00
CA ASN A 10 14.19 12.59 24.60
C ASN A 10 15.05 11.84 23.54
N TYR A 11 15.89 10.88 23.93
CA TYR A 11 16.71 10.09 23.01
C TYR A 11 15.98 8.86 22.44
N TYR A 12 14.91 8.39 23.09
CA TYR A 12 14.16 7.22 22.62
C TYR A 12 13.11 7.53 21.54
N ILE A 13 12.81 8.81 21.28
CA ILE A 13 11.81 9.25 20.30
C ILE A 13 12.35 9.24 18.85
N SER A 14 13.65 9.04 18.62
CA SER A 14 14.28 9.26 17.31
C SER A 14 14.45 8.03 16.41
N VAL A 15 13.97 6.82 16.74
CA VAL A 15 14.22 5.62 15.88
C VAL A 15 13.02 4.68 15.68
N ILE A 16 11.79 5.09 16.00
CA ILE A 16 10.62 4.45 15.36
C ILE A 16 10.15 5.40 14.26
N ARG A 17 10.68 5.22 13.04
CA ARG A 17 9.90 5.62 11.87
C ARG A 17 8.60 4.83 11.96
N SER A 18 7.54 5.39 12.51
CA SER A 18 6.21 4.84 12.26
C SER A 18 6.04 4.98 10.75
N ALA A 19 6.05 3.87 10.01
CA ALA A 19 5.58 3.90 8.64
C ALA A 19 4.20 4.57 8.72
N GLN A 20 4.05 5.72 8.05
CA GLN A 20 2.77 6.40 8.06
C GLN A 20 1.77 5.45 7.42
N GLU A 21 0.79 5.01 8.19
CA GLU A 21 -0.22 4.09 7.69
C GLU A 21 -0.88 4.71 6.46
N ILE A 22 -0.95 3.91 5.39
CA ILE A 22 -1.62 4.32 4.17
C ILE A 22 -3.11 4.55 4.49
N SER A 23 -3.66 5.70 4.08
CA SER A 23 -5.06 6.01 4.34
C SER A 23 -5.99 5.16 3.48
N GLN A 24 -7.21 4.93 3.95
CA GLN A 24 -8.25 4.22 3.18
C GLN A 24 -8.57 4.93 1.86
N LYS A 25 -8.56 6.27 1.87
CA LYS A 25 -8.65 7.09 0.66
C LYS A 25 -7.54 6.75 -0.35
N CYS A 26 -6.29 6.64 0.11
CA CYS A 26 -5.17 6.30 -0.76
C CYS A 26 -5.31 4.89 -1.34
N ILE A 27 -5.68 3.90 -0.52
CA ILE A 27 -5.95 2.53 -0.97
C ILE A 27 -7.03 2.53 -2.06
N GLY A 28 -8.16 3.20 -1.82
CA GLY A 28 -9.24 3.32 -2.79
C GLY A 28 -8.76 3.93 -4.12
N CYS A 29 -7.99 5.01 -4.08
CA CYS A 29 -7.49 5.62 -5.32
C CYS A 29 -6.41 4.80 -6.06
N ILE A 30 -5.66 3.96 -5.34
CA ILE A 30 -4.79 2.96 -5.98
C ILE A 30 -5.64 1.90 -6.68
N CYS A 31 -6.73 1.45 -6.06
CA CYS A 31 -7.70 0.51 -6.65
C CYS A 31 -8.30 1.05 -7.97
N GLU A 32 -8.75 2.32 -7.93
CA GLU A 32 -9.29 3.03 -9.09
C GLU A 32 -8.28 3.13 -10.23
N ALA A 33 -7.03 3.53 -9.93
CA ALA A 33 -5.99 3.63 -10.95
C ALA A 33 -5.59 2.26 -11.53
N ALA A 34 -5.61 1.20 -10.73
CA ALA A 34 -5.21 -0.15 -11.14
C ALA A 34 -6.21 -0.79 -12.11
N SER A 35 -7.51 -0.76 -11.78
CA SER A 35 -8.54 -1.51 -12.53
C SER A 35 -9.88 -0.78 -12.69
N GLY A 36 -9.98 0.51 -12.30
CA GLY A 36 -11.27 1.15 -12.05
C GLY A 36 -11.98 0.55 -10.84
N CYS A 37 -11.19 0.07 -9.88
CA CYS A 37 -11.62 -0.69 -8.71
C CYS A 37 -12.64 -1.80 -9.02
N ASN A 38 -12.42 -2.54 -10.11
CA ASN A 38 -13.34 -3.58 -10.56
C ASN A 38 -13.25 -4.83 -9.67
N ILE A 39 -14.12 -4.92 -8.66
CA ILE A 39 -14.17 -6.06 -7.72
C ILE A 39 -14.66 -7.38 -8.34
N THR A 40 -15.08 -7.37 -9.61
CA THR A 40 -15.48 -8.58 -10.33
C THR A 40 -14.37 -9.14 -11.21
N VAL A 41 -13.24 -8.43 -11.31
CA VAL A 41 -12.09 -8.89 -12.09
C VAL A 41 -11.44 -10.08 -11.38
N GLY A 42 -11.31 -11.18 -12.10
CA GLY A 42 -10.57 -12.35 -11.65
C GLY A 42 -9.06 -12.11 -11.78
N CYS A 43 -8.38 -12.99 -12.50
CA CYS A 43 -6.97 -12.80 -12.86
C CYS A 43 -6.83 -12.58 -14.36
N ASP A 44 -6.00 -11.62 -14.73
CA ASP A 44 -5.56 -11.40 -16.12
C ASP A 44 -4.05 -11.66 -16.19
N GLY A 45 -3.68 -12.82 -16.71
CA GLY A 45 -2.29 -13.29 -16.72
C GLY A 45 -1.69 -13.34 -15.30
N PRO A 46 -0.62 -12.56 -15.01
CA PRO A 46 0.09 -12.60 -13.73
C PRO A 46 -0.53 -11.71 -12.62
N VAL A 47 -1.53 -10.90 -12.95
CA VAL A 47 -2.16 -9.97 -12.01
C VAL A 47 -3.58 -10.43 -11.66
N CYS A 48 -4.00 -10.18 -10.41
CA CYS A 48 -5.31 -10.60 -9.91
C CYS A 48 -6.01 -9.49 -9.14
N GLY A 49 -7.34 -9.47 -9.26
CA GLY A 49 -8.26 -8.69 -8.47
C GLY A 49 -8.19 -7.17 -8.68
N PRO A 50 -8.90 -6.41 -7.84
CA PRO A 50 -9.16 -4.99 -8.09
C PRO A 50 -7.90 -4.11 -7.99
N PHE A 51 -6.82 -4.64 -7.42
CA PHE A 51 -5.53 -3.96 -7.31
C PHE A 51 -4.47 -4.50 -8.30
N TYR A 52 -4.82 -5.41 -9.20
CA TYR A 52 -3.85 -6.04 -10.12
C TYR A 52 -2.57 -6.53 -9.41
N ILE A 53 -2.76 -7.24 -8.29
CA ILE A 53 -1.67 -7.74 -7.45
C ILE A 53 -1.02 -8.93 -8.15
N THR A 54 0.31 -8.96 -8.17
CA THR A 54 1.08 -10.14 -8.58
C THR A 54 1.38 -11.04 -7.38
N LYS A 55 1.67 -12.31 -7.65
CA LYS A 55 2.05 -13.25 -6.59
C LYS A 55 3.26 -12.79 -5.77
N GLN A 56 4.29 -12.25 -6.42
CA GLN A 56 5.48 -11.77 -5.70
C GLN A 56 5.14 -10.58 -4.80
N TYR A 57 4.30 -9.65 -5.26
CA TYR A 57 3.81 -8.55 -4.44
C TYR A 57 3.10 -9.06 -3.18
N TRP A 58 2.22 -10.06 -3.32
CA TRP A 58 1.54 -10.70 -2.20
C TRP A 58 2.50 -11.44 -1.24
N ILE A 59 3.52 -12.12 -1.76
CA ILE A 59 4.57 -12.75 -0.95
C ILE A 59 5.33 -11.72 -0.13
N ASP A 60 5.73 -10.62 -0.78
CA ASP A 60 6.51 -9.56 -0.16
C ASP A 60 5.69 -8.77 0.89
N ALA A 61 4.38 -8.70 0.71
CA ALA A 61 3.40 -8.19 1.69
C ALA A 61 3.14 -9.15 2.87
N GLY A 62 3.87 -10.26 2.97
CA GLY A 62 3.76 -11.19 4.09
C GLY A 62 2.64 -12.23 3.93
N ARG A 63 2.17 -12.46 2.70
CA ARG A 63 1.19 -13.51 2.36
C ARG A 63 -0.10 -13.42 3.18
N PRO A 64 -0.79 -12.28 3.22
CA PRO A 64 -2.06 -12.20 3.95
C PRO A 64 -3.03 -13.28 3.46
N HIS A 65 -3.71 -13.93 4.39
CA HIS A 65 -4.69 -14.97 4.08
C HIS A 65 -6.09 -14.35 3.98
N ILE A 66 -6.96 -14.96 3.15
CA ILE A 66 -8.33 -14.45 2.88
C ILE A 66 -9.14 -14.30 4.18
N ASN A 67 -9.03 -15.28 5.08
CA ASN A 67 -9.68 -15.28 6.39
C ASN A 67 -8.97 -14.42 7.46
N GLY A 68 -8.03 -13.55 7.05
CA GLY A 68 -7.18 -12.79 7.95
C GLY A 68 -5.91 -13.54 8.38
N GLY A 69 -4.99 -12.81 9.02
CA GLY A 69 -3.67 -13.35 9.38
C GLY A 69 -2.74 -13.54 8.16
N GLN A 70 -1.69 -14.33 8.35
CA GLN A 70 -0.71 -14.68 7.31
C GLN A 70 -0.85 -16.15 6.94
N SER A 71 -0.67 -16.47 5.66
CA SER A 71 -0.57 -17.85 5.20
C SER A 71 0.82 -18.43 5.45
N ASP A 72 0.84 -19.71 5.78
CA ASP A 72 2.02 -20.54 5.95
C ASP A 72 2.63 -21.02 4.61
N ASN A 73 1.91 -20.84 3.50
CA ASN A 73 2.32 -21.30 2.17
C ASN A 73 2.20 -20.17 1.13
N ASN A 74 2.78 -20.40 -0.04
CA ASN A 74 2.79 -19.44 -1.15
C ASN A 74 2.24 -20.05 -2.45
N ASN A 75 1.28 -20.97 -2.36
CA ASN A 75 0.72 -21.60 -3.55
C ASN A 75 -0.12 -20.60 -4.39
N GLU A 76 -0.45 -20.97 -5.64
CA GLU A 76 -1.24 -20.12 -6.53
C GLU A 76 -2.64 -19.86 -6.00
N ASP A 77 -3.32 -20.88 -5.46
CA ASP A 77 -4.72 -20.78 -5.06
C ASP A 77 -4.91 -19.82 -3.87
N THR A 78 -4.01 -19.86 -2.89
CA THR A 78 -4.01 -18.96 -1.73
C THR A 78 -3.71 -17.52 -2.15
N PHE A 79 -2.73 -17.30 -3.02
CA PHE A 79 -2.47 -15.99 -3.61
C PHE A 79 -3.71 -15.48 -4.34
N ARG A 80 -4.25 -16.25 -5.28
CA ARG A 80 -5.38 -15.84 -6.14
C ARG A 80 -6.63 -15.56 -5.32
N SER A 81 -6.94 -16.42 -4.36
CA SER A 81 -8.09 -16.24 -3.46
C SER A 81 -7.97 -14.95 -2.65
N CYS A 82 -6.78 -14.62 -2.14
CA CYS A 82 -6.56 -13.35 -1.45
C CYS A 82 -6.63 -12.15 -2.40
N ALA A 83 -5.99 -12.24 -3.57
CA ALA A 83 -5.87 -11.11 -4.47
C ALA A 83 -7.21 -10.68 -5.08
N ILE A 84 -8.15 -11.60 -5.28
CA ILE A 84 -9.51 -11.28 -5.77
C ILE A 84 -10.48 -10.86 -4.65
N ASP A 85 -10.18 -11.16 -3.38
CA ASP A 85 -10.97 -10.70 -2.25
C ASP A 85 -10.58 -9.26 -1.88
N THR A 86 -11.54 -8.32 -1.95
CA THR A 86 -11.25 -6.88 -1.78
C THR A 86 -10.55 -6.57 -0.46
N TYR A 87 -10.93 -7.22 0.65
CA TYR A 87 -10.34 -6.98 1.96
C TYR A 87 -8.93 -7.57 2.07
N CYS A 88 -8.70 -8.79 1.57
CA CYS A 88 -7.38 -9.39 1.59
C CYS A 88 -6.41 -8.69 0.63
N ALA A 89 -6.89 -8.26 -0.53
CA ALA A 89 -6.14 -7.45 -1.48
C ALA A 89 -5.76 -6.09 -0.87
N ALA A 90 -6.68 -5.39 -0.20
CA ALA A 90 -6.38 -4.15 0.50
C ALA A 90 -5.32 -4.35 1.60
N ARG A 91 -5.45 -5.39 2.45
CA ARG A 91 -4.43 -5.77 3.44
C ARG A 91 -3.07 -6.06 2.79
N THR A 92 -3.07 -6.65 1.60
CA THR A 92 -1.85 -6.88 0.83
C THR A 92 -1.18 -5.57 0.45
N VAL A 93 -1.95 -4.58 -0.01
CA VAL A 93 -1.43 -3.24 -0.32
C VAL A 93 -0.92 -2.55 0.95
N GLU A 94 -1.69 -2.56 2.03
CA GLU A 94 -1.30 -1.99 3.33
C GLU A 94 0.05 -2.55 3.83
N ASN A 95 0.17 -3.88 3.88
CA ASN A 95 1.40 -4.54 4.32
C ASN A 95 2.59 -4.25 3.40
N TYR A 96 2.35 -4.19 2.08
CA TYR A 96 3.41 -3.86 1.12
C TYR A 96 3.90 -2.42 1.35
N MET A 97 3.00 -1.46 1.56
CA MET A 97 3.39 -0.08 1.87
C MET A 97 4.12 -0.02 3.21
N ALA A 98 3.61 -0.66 4.26
CA ALA A 98 4.29 -0.71 5.56
C ALA A 98 5.74 -1.20 5.45
N ARG A 99 6.01 -2.15 4.53
CA ARG A 99 7.35 -2.70 4.30
C ARG A 99 8.24 -1.84 3.39
N PHE A 100 7.69 -1.21 2.36
CA PHE A 100 8.49 -0.59 1.30
C PHE A 100 8.40 0.94 1.22
N SER A 101 7.60 1.56 2.09
CA SER A 101 7.43 3.02 2.22
C SER A 101 8.76 3.77 2.14
N ARG A 102 8.84 4.71 1.20
CA ARG A 102 9.96 5.62 1.00
C ARG A 102 9.52 6.80 0.15
N ASP A 103 10.28 7.89 0.19
CA ASP A 103 10.08 9.02 -0.72
C ASP A 103 10.55 8.62 -2.12
N CYS A 104 9.60 8.48 -3.02
CA CYS A 104 9.79 8.09 -4.41
C CYS A 104 9.71 9.30 -5.35
N THR A 105 9.11 10.39 -4.90
CA THR A 105 8.98 11.64 -5.67
C THR A 105 10.16 12.59 -5.47
N GLY A 106 10.94 12.42 -4.40
CA GLY A 106 12.08 13.26 -4.03
C GLY A 106 11.69 14.60 -3.40
N ASN A 107 10.46 14.73 -2.90
CA ASN A 107 9.94 15.98 -2.33
C ASN A 107 10.12 16.06 -0.79
N GLY A 108 10.69 15.04 -0.16
CA GLY A 108 10.93 14.95 1.28
C GLY A 108 9.72 14.50 2.10
N ILE A 109 8.60 14.13 1.47
CA ILE A 109 7.36 13.71 2.12
C ILE A 109 6.98 12.33 1.60
N ILE A 110 6.64 11.40 2.49
CA ILE A 110 6.09 10.10 2.12
C ILE A 110 4.57 10.21 2.18
N ASN A 111 3.89 10.15 1.04
CA ASN A 111 2.44 10.23 0.96
C ASN A 111 1.87 9.32 -0.15
N CYS A 112 0.61 9.53 -0.50
CA CYS A 112 -0.06 8.70 -1.49
C CYS A 112 0.57 8.77 -2.90
N ASP A 113 1.24 9.88 -3.25
CA ASP A 113 1.95 10.01 -4.53
C ASP A 113 3.15 9.06 -4.61
N ASP A 114 3.75 8.71 -3.48
CA ASP A 114 4.78 7.69 -3.39
C ASP A 114 4.18 6.29 -3.41
N TYR A 115 3.12 6.07 -2.62
CA TYR A 115 2.47 4.76 -2.52
C TYR A 115 1.89 4.28 -3.85
N VAL A 116 1.28 5.16 -4.64
CA VAL A 116 0.78 4.81 -5.98
C VAL A 116 1.91 4.38 -6.93
N ARG A 117 3.10 4.98 -6.79
CA ARG A 117 4.30 4.61 -7.58
C ARG A 117 4.91 3.30 -7.09
N ILE A 118 4.99 3.10 -5.77
CA ILE A 118 5.43 1.84 -5.16
C ILE A 118 4.51 0.70 -5.59
N HIS A 119 3.19 0.92 -5.63
CA HIS A 119 2.26 -0.08 -6.11
C HIS A 119 2.48 -0.41 -7.59
N ARG A 120 2.63 0.62 -8.42
CA ARG A 120 2.75 0.45 -9.88
C ARG A 120 4.08 -0.18 -10.33
N PHE A 121 5.17 0.16 -9.65
CA PHE A 121 6.53 -0.19 -10.10
C PHE A 121 7.32 -1.05 -9.12
N GLY A 122 6.75 -1.37 -7.96
CA GLY A 122 7.43 -2.04 -6.87
C GLY A 122 8.46 -1.14 -6.17
N ALA A 123 9.05 -1.66 -5.10
CA ALA A 123 9.96 -0.92 -4.22
C ALA A 123 11.20 -0.34 -4.93
N SER A 124 11.74 -1.03 -5.93
CA SER A 124 12.96 -0.60 -6.65
C SER A 124 12.66 0.34 -7.82
N GLY A 125 11.43 0.34 -8.34
CA GLY A 125 11.05 1.10 -9.53
C GLY A 125 10.26 2.37 -9.24
N CYS A 126 9.99 2.71 -7.98
CA CYS A 126 9.02 3.75 -7.64
C CYS A 126 9.41 5.17 -8.07
N THR A 127 10.68 5.43 -8.40
CA THR A 127 11.12 6.72 -8.96
C THR A 127 10.73 6.89 -10.43
N ASN A 128 10.25 5.83 -11.11
CA ASN A 128 9.78 5.91 -12.49
C ASN A 128 8.53 6.80 -12.61
N THR A 129 8.41 7.48 -13.75
CA THR A 129 7.25 8.31 -14.06
C THR A 129 6.03 7.46 -14.40
N LEU A 130 4.90 7.76 -13.79
CA LEU A 130 3.62 7.14 -14.13
C LEU A 130 3.21 7.51 -15.55
N HIS A 131 2.56 6.57 -16.24
CA HIS A 131 1.87 6.90 -17.49
C HIS A 131 0.75 7.91 -17.22
N SER A 132 0.55 8.90 -18.09
CA SER A 132 -0.38 10.02 -17.88
C SER A 132 -1.78 9.55 -17.51
N VAL A 133 -2.35 8.61 -18.27
CA VAL A 133 -3.69 8.05 -18.01
C VAL A 133 -3.82 7.49 -16.59
N TYR A 134 -2.82 6.73 -16.12
CA TYR A 134 -2.83 6.14 -14.78
C TYR A 134 -2.73 7.22 -13.71
N GLN A 135 -1.87 8.22 -13.94
CA GLN A 135 -1.68 9.35 -13.03
C GLN A 135 -2.94 10.24 -12.95
N ASP A 136 -3.61 10.47 -14.06
CA ASP A 136 -4.81 11.32 -14.13
C ASP A 136 -5.98 10.68 -13.40
N ILE A 137 -6.20 9.37 -13.57
CA ILE A 137 -7.22 8.61 -12.81
C ILE A 137 -6.96 8.72 -11.30
N TYR A 138 -5.72 8.44 -10.89
CA TYR A 138 -5.30 8.54 -9.50
C TYR A 138 -5.52 9.94 -8.92
N LYS A 139 -5.03 10.99 -9.61
CA LYS A 139 -5.14 12.37 -9.15
C LYS A 139 -6.59 12.83 -9.04
N LEU A 140 -7.42 12.47 -10.01
CA LEU A 140 -8.85 12.78 -9.98
C LEU A 140 -9.53 12.15 -8.76
N CYS A 141 -9.23 10.88 -8.47
CA CYS A 141 -9.76 10.20 -7.29
C CYS A 141 -9.32 10.91 -6.00
N ILE A 142 -8.02 11.22 -5.84
CA ILE A 142 -7.51 11.88 -4.63
C ILE A 142 -8.12 13.27 -4.43
N GLN A 143 -8.46 14.00 -5.49
CA GLN A 143 -9.10 15.31 -5.39
C GLN A 143 -10.59 15.22 -5.04
N THR A 144 -11.26 14.15 -5.48
CA THR A 144 -12.73 14.04 -5.39
C THR A 144 -13.20 13.31 -4.13
N VAL A 145 -12.44 12.32 -3.65
CA VAL A 145 -12.80 11.55 -2.45
C VAL A 145 -12.40 12.33 -1.20
N GLY A 146 -13.34 12.60 -0.30
CA GLY A 146 -13.08 13.24 1.00
C GLY A 146 -12.27 12.33 1.94
N GLU A 147 -11.59 12.92 2.93
CA GLU A 147 -11.08 12.15 4.06
C GLU A 147 -12.28 11.82 4.98
N HIS A 148 -12.58 10.53 5.15
CA HIS A 148 -13.59 10.04 6.09
C HIS A 148 -12.91 9.41 7.29
#